data_AF-A0A1J3JSC7-F1
#
_entry.id   AF-A0A1J3JSC7-F1
#
_cell.length_a   1.000
_cell.length_b   1.000
_cell.length_c   1.000
_cell.angle_alpha   90.00
_cell.angle_beta   90.00
_cell.angle_gamma   90.00
#
_symmetry.space_group_name_H-M   'P 1'
#
loop_
_entity.id
_entity.type
_entity.pdbx_description
1 polymer ?
#
loop_
_entity_poly.entity_id
_entity_poly.type
_entity_poly.pdbx_seq_one_letter_code
_entity_poly.pdbx_strand_id
1 'polypeptide(L)'
;KAHIWENNLPIGSVTTWDQCKQAFLAKFFPTSRTAELRNEISSFLQMNWESFSEAYERLKGYQMKCLHHGFSKESLRSTLYRG
;
A
#
# COMPACT_ATOMS: atom_id res chain seq x y z
N LYS A 1 -3.58 20.14 -6.68
CA LYS A 1 -2.18 19.67 -6.48
C LYS A 1 -1.79 18.62 -7.52
N ALA A 2 -2.53 17.52 -7.68
CA ALA A 2 -2.26 16.50 -8.71
C ALA A 2 -2.33 17.05 -10.15
N HIS A 3 -3.43 17.70 -10.53
CA HIS A 3 -3.60 18.29 -11.87
C HIS A 3 -2.51 19.32 -12.25
N ILE A 4 -2.03 20.09 -11.26
CA ILE A 4 -0.93 21.04 -11.48
C ILE A 4 0.37 20.28 -11.74
N TRP A 5 0.66 19.23 -10.97
CA TRP A 5 1.84 18.39 -11.19
C TRP A 5 1.80 17.72 -12.57
N GLU A 6 0.66 17.18 -12.97
CA GLU A 6 0.47 16.52 -14.26
C GLU A 6 0.76 17.48 -15.41
N ASN A 7 0.21 18.71 -15.36
CA ASN A 7 0.47 19.75 -16.35
C ASN A 7 1.94 20.20 -16.42
N ASN A 8 2.74 19.92 -15.39
CA ASN A 8 4.16 20.26 -15.33
C ASN A 8 5.08 19.08 -15.72
N LEU A 9 4.52 17.93 -16.08
CA LEU A 9 5.32 16.81 -16.59
C LEU A 9 5.91 17.18 -17.96
N PRO A 10 7.19 16.88 -18.22
CA PRO A 10 7.76 17.09 -19.55
C PRO A 10 6.97 16.34 -20.62
N ILE A 11 6.76 16.97 -21.78
CA ILE A 11 6.06 16.35 -22.90
C ILE A 11 6.80 15.07 -23.30
N GLY A 12 6.05 13.96 -23.45
CA GLY A 12 6.62 12.65 -23.80
C GLY A 12 7.29 11.90 -22.64
N SER A 13 7.34 12.47 -21.43
CA SER A 13 7.88 11.75 -20.25
C SER A 13 6.99 10.61 -19.75
N VAL A 14 5.68 10.72 -19.97
CA VAL A 14 4.68 9.71 -19.63
C VAL A 14 3.83 9.47 -20.87
N THR A 15 3.95 8.28 -21.44
CA THR A 15 3.28 7.86 -22.69
C THR A 15 2.34 6.68 -22.49
N THR A 16 2.42 6.03 -21.32
CA THR A 16 1.57 4.88 -20.96
C THR A 16 0.92 5.12 -19.61
N TRP A 17 -0.19 4.41 -19.36
CA TRP A 17 -0.88 4.46 -18.08
C TRP A 17 0.01 4.00 -16.92
N ASP A 18 0.82 2.95 -17.12
CA ASP A 18 1.73 2.44 -16.09
C ASP A 18 2.81 3.46 -15.70
N GLN A 19 3.37 4.18 -16.67
CA GLN A 19 4.30 5.28 -16.39
C GLN A 19 3.63 6.40 -15.59
N CYS A 20 2.39 6.76 -15.93
CA CYS A 20 1.63 7.77 -15.20
C CYS A 20 1.41 7.35 -13.75
N LYS A 21 0.96 6.10 -13.55
CA LYS A 21 0.73 5.51 -12.24
C LYS A 21 2.02 5.51 -11.40
N GLN A 22 3.13 5.09 -11.97
CA GLN A 22 4.43 5.08 -11.28
C GLN A 22 4.90 6.48 -10.89
N ALA A 23 4.84 7.44 -11.81
CA ALA A 23 5.24 8.83 -11.55
C ALA A 23 4.35 9.50 -10.49
N PHE A 24 3.04 9.21 -10.54
CA PHE A 24 2.08 9.70 -9.55
C PHE A 24 2.38 9.14 -8.15
N LEU A 25 2.59 7.83 -8.05
CA LEU A 25 2.95 7.19 -6.78
C LEU A 25 4.26 7.76 -6.24
N ALA A 26 5.29 7.90 -7.07
CA ALA A 26 6.57 8.49 -6.65
C ALA A 26 6.42 9.94 -6.15
N LYS A 27 5.54 10.74 -6.76
CA LYS A 27 5.33 12.14 -6.37
C LYS A 27 4.50 12.30 -5.10
N PHE A 28 3.44 11.52 -4.94
CA PHE A 28 2.41 11.73 -3.92
C PHE A 28 2.42 10.70 -2.79
N PHE A 29 3.11 9.58 -2.98
CA PHE A 29 3.26 8.51 -1.99
C PHE A 29 4.76 8.24 -1.76
N PRO A 30 5.37 8.91 -0.77
CA PRO A 30 6.77 8.69 -0.43
C PRO A 30 7.08 7.20 -0.26
N THR A 31 8.22 6.76 -0.78
CA THR A 31 8.67 5.37 -0.66
C THR A 31 8.78 4.95 0.80
N SER A 32 9.17 5.87 1.70
CA SER A 32 9.21 5.64 3.16
C SER A 32 7.85 5.28 3.73
N ARG A 33 6.80 6.05 3.42
CA ARG A 33 5.43 5.78 3.88
C ARG A 33 4.91 4.45 3.34
N THR A 34 5.21 4.15 2.08
CA THR A 34 4.84 2.85 1.49
C THR A 34 5.59 1.70 2.18
N ALA A 35 6.87 1.89 2.51
CA ALA A 35 7.67 0.91 3.24
C ALA A 35 7.16 0.69 4.67
N GLU A 36 6.80 1.76 5.40
CA GLU A 36 6.20 1.68 6.74
C GLU A 36 4.90 0.87 6.73
N LEU A 37 3.99 1.17 5.80
CA LEU A 37 2.72 0.43 5.68
C LEU A 37 2.93 -1.03 5.26
N ARG A 38 3.92 -1.31 4.41
CA ARG A 38 4.32 -2.69 4.09
C ARG A 38 4.89 -3.41 5.30
N ASN A 39 5.66 -2.71 6.14
CA ASN A 39 6.19 -3.25 7.38
C ASN A 39 5.05 -3.62 8.35
N GLU A 40 4.06 -2.75 8.56
CA GLU A 40 2.87 -3.03 9.39
C GLU A 40 2.14 -4.31 8.96
N ILE A 41 2.04 -4.55 7.64
CA ILE A 41 1.45 -5.78 7.10
C ILE A 41 2.38 -6.98 7.36
N SER A 42 3.67 -6.87 7.07
CA SER A 42 4.60 -8.00 7.17
C SER A 42 4.93 -8.41 8.62
N SER A 43 4.89 -7.48 9.56
CA SER A 43 5.12 -7.70 10.99
C SER A 43 3.81 -7.83 11.78
N PHE A 44 2.69 -8.04 11.09
CA PHE A 44 1.41 -8.25 11.73
C PHE A 44 1.49 -9.47 12.65
N LEU A 45 1.05 -9.28 13.90
CA LEU A 45 0.80 -10.34 14.86
C LEU A 45 -0.60 -10.10 15.46
N GLN A 46 -1.33 -11.17 15.72
CA GLN A 46 -2.55 -11.13 16.49
C GLN A 46 -2.21 -10.76 17.94
N MET A 47 -2.95 -9.80 18.49
CA MET A 47 -2.79 -9.36 19.88
C MET A 47 -3.52 -10.32 20.83
N ASN A 48 -2.96 -10.55 22.01
CA ASN A 48 -3.55 -11.49 23.00
C ASN A 48 -4.96 -11.08 23.48
N TRP A 49 -5.34 -9.81 23.31
CA TRP A 49 -6.63 -9.25 23.75
C TRP A 49 -7.61 -9.03 22.60
N GLU A 50 -7.28 -9.39 21.35
CA GLU A 50 -8.19 -9.26 20.22
C GLU A 50 -8.65 -10.64 19.73
N SER A 51 -9.91 -10.72 19.31
CA SER A 51 -10.44 -11.89 18.61
C SER A 51 -9.85 -12.00 17.19
N PHE A 52 -9.93 -13.19 16.61
CA PHE A 52 -9.51 -13.41 15.22
C PHE A 52 -10.24 -12.50 14.23
N SER A 53 -11.52 -12.21 14.48
CA SER A 53 -12.31 -11.30 13.64
C SER A 53 -11.78 -9.87 13.71
N GLU A 54 -11.43 -9.39 14.91
CA GLU A 54 -10.86 -8.04 15.09
C GLU A 54 -9.47 -7.92 14.45
N ALA A 55 -8.64 -8.95 14.61
CA ALA A 55 -7.34 -9.06 13.94
C ALA A 55 -7.50 -8.98 12.41
N TYR A 56 -8.48 -9.69 11.85
CA TYR A 56 -8.78 -9.65 10.42
C TYR A 56 -9.23 -8.26 9.95
N GLU A 57 -10.12 -7.59 10.68
CA GLU A 57 -10.54 -6.22 10.37
C GLU A 57 -9.36 -5.24 10.42
N ARG A 58 -8.47 -5.38 11.41
CA ARG A 58 -7.25 -4.57 11.53
C ARG A 58 -6.31 -4.77 10.34
N LEU A 59 -6.10 -6.02 9.92
CA LEU A 59 -5.30 -6.32 8.72
C LEU A 59 -5.93 -5.76 7.44
N LYS A 60 -7.27 -5.78 7.30
CA LYS A 60 -7.97 -5.11 6.20
C LYS A 60 -7.77 -3.59 6.24
N GLY A 61 -7.77 -2.99 7.43
CA GLY A 61 -7.45 -1.58 7.63
C GLY A 61 -6.07 -1.20 7.08
N TYR A 62 -5.05 -2.03 7.28
CA TYR A 62 -3.71 -1.79 6.72
C TYR A 62 -3.68 -1.85 5.19
N GLN A 63 -4.40 -2.80 4.59
CA GLN A 63 -4.53 -2.90 3.13
C GLN A 63 -5.17 -1.64 2.54
N MET A 64 -6.21 -1.10 3.17
CA MET A 64 -6.90 0.10 2.68
C MET A 64 -6.03 1.36 2.74
N LYS A 65 -5.07 1.42 3.67
CA LYS A 65 -4.10 2.53 3.75
C LYS A 65 -3.07 2.52 2.62
N CYS A 66 -2.81 1.36 2.00
CA CYS A 66 -1.83 1.20 0.94
C CYS A 66 -2.34 0.24 -0.13
N LEU A 67 -3.26 0.67 -0.99
CA LEU A 67 -3.82 -0.20 -2.06
C LEU A 67 -2.74 -0.74 -3.03
N HIS A 68 -1.58 -0.09 -3.09
CA HIS A 68 -0.40 -0.52 -3.85
C HIS A 68 0.64 -1.29 -3.02
N HIS A 69 0.24 -1.93 -1.91
CA HIS A 69 1.13 -2.63 -0.98
C HIS A 69 1.92 -3.81 -1.59
N GLY A 70 1.48 -4.38 -2.72
CA GLY A 70 2.23 -5.40 -3.47
C GLY A 70 2.22 -6.82 -2.86
N PHE A 71 1.34 -7.09 -1.89
CA PHE A 71 1.17 -8.43 -1.31
C PHE A 71 0.07 -9.18 -2.05
N SER A 72 0.25 -10.49 -2.28
CA SER A 72 -0.82 -11.34 -2.83
C SER A 72 -1.87 -11.66 -1.77
N LYS A 73 -3.04 -12.13 -2.20
CA LYS A 73 -4.10 -12.59 -1.30
C LYS A 73 -3.65 -13.78 -0.44
N GLU A 74 -2.75 -14.60 -0.97
CA GLU A 74 -2.16 -15.76 -0.29
C GLU A 74 -1.18 -15.31 0.79
N SER A 75 -0.32 -14.33 0.49
CA SER A 75 0.58 -13.74 1.47
C SER A 75 -0.19 -13.12 2.63
N LEU A 76 -1.24 -12.35 2.35
CA LEU A 76 -2.08 -11.72 3.37
C LEU A 76 -2.79 -12.75 4.27
N ARG A 77 -3.31 -13.84 3.68
CA ARG A 77 -3.88 -14.95 4.44
C ARG A 77 -2.83 -15.61 5.32
N SER A 78 -1.65 -15.89 4.78
CA SER A 78 -0.55 -16.47 5.56
C SER A 78 -0.11 -15.56 6.71
N THR A 79 -0.08 -14.25 6.50
CA THR A 79 0.21 -13.27 7.55
C THR A 79 -0.81 -13.36 8.68
N LEU A 80 -2.10 -13.41 8.37
CA LEU A 80 -3.17 -13.51 9.37
C LEU A 80 -3.13 -14.83 10.17
N TYR A 81 -2.78 -15.95 9.54
CA TYR A 81 -2.76 -17.25 10.22
C TYR A 81 -1.48 -17.50 11.02
N ARG A 82 -0.36 -16.85 10.65
CA ARG A 82 0.94 -17.02 11.31
C ARG A 82 1.21 -16.00 12.40
N GLY A 83 0.66 -14.80 12.24
CA GLY A 83 0.82 -13.71 13.17
C GLY A 83 -0.29 -13.71 14.19
#